data_AF-A0A9E2C9B6-F1
#
_entry.id   AF-A0A9E2C9B6-F1
#
_cell.length_a   1.000
_cell.length_b   1.000
_cell.length_c   1.000
_cell.angle_alpha   90.00
_cell.angle_beta   90.00
_cell.angle_gamma   90.00
#
_symmetry.space_group_name_H-M   'P 1'
#
loop_
_entity.id
_entity.type
_entity.pdbx_description
1 polymer ?
#
loop_
_entity_poly.entity_id
_entity_poly.type
_entity_poly.pdbx_seq_one_letter_code
_entity_poly.pdbx_strand_id
1 'polypeptide(L)' 'MRCLMKFEESMQELEEIVRKMESGRLPLDDALSMFEKGMKLSHLCSKKLEAARSKIEILTKNKDGELLTQPFCVNE' A
#
# COMPACT_ATOMS: atom_id res chain seq x y z
N MET A 1 -6.43 -16.66 -13.42
CA MET A 1 -6.83 -15.52 -12.56
C MET A 1 -5.71 -15.29 -11.55
N ARG A 2 -4.71 -14.43 -11.86
CA ARG A 2 -3.63 -14.14 -10.89
C ARG A 2 -4.18 -13.18 -9.85
N CYS A 3 -4.57 -13.71 -8.70
CA CYS A 3 -4.95 -12.91 -7.56
C CYS A 3 -3.65 -12.30 -7.00
N LEU A 4 -3.32 -11.11 -7.47
CA LEU A 4 -2.43 -10.20 -6.76
C LEU A 4 -2.97 -10.14 -5.32
N MET A 5 -2.20 -10.64 -4.34
CA MET A 5 -2.51 -10.62 -2.89
C MET A 5 -3.34 -9.40 -2.55
N LYS A 6 -4.46 -9.53 -1.84
CA LYS A 6 -5.35 -8.38 -1.53
C LYS A 6 -4.61 -7.30 -0.75
N PHE A 7 -5.09 -6.06 -0.77
CA PHE A 7 -4.41 -4.95 -0.10
C PHE A 7 -4.26 -5.26 1.40
N GLU A 8 -5.34 -5.76 1.98
CA GLU A 8 -5.46 -6.17 3.37
C GLU A 8 -4.46 -7.28 3.73
N GLU A 9 -4.29 -8.27 2.85
CA GLU A 9 -3.31 -9.36 3.03
C GLU A 9 -1.88 -8.82 3.01
N SER A 10 -1.57 -7.91 2.07
CA SER A 10 -0.24 -7.30 1.95
C SER A 10 0.08 -6.42 3.16
N MET A 11 -0.92 -5.71 3.69
CA MET A 11 -0.81 -4.88 4.88
C MET A 11 -0.60 -5.72 6.13
N GLN A 12 -1.36 -6.80 6.30
CA GLN A 12 -1.21 -7.73 7.42
C GLN A 12 0.19 -8.36 7.44
N GLU A 13 0.69 -8.78 6.27
CA GLU A 13 2.02 -9.36 6.16
C GLU A 13 3.13 -8.33 6.47
N LEU A 14 2.95 -7.07 6.06
CA LEU A 14 3.87 -5.99 6.38
C LEU A 14 3.92 -5.72 7.89
N GLU A 15 2.76 -5.68 8.57
CA GLU A 15 2.71 -5.52 10.02
C GLU A 15 3.41 -6.67 10.76
N GLU A 16 3.23 -7.91 10.31
CA GLU A 16 3.92 -9.05 10.90
C GLU A 16 5.43 -8.96 10.75
N ILE A 17 5.92 -8.48 9.60
CA ILE A 17 7.35 -8.24 9.37
C ILE A 17 7.87 -7.18 10.34
N VAL A 18 7.18 -6.05 10.47
CA VAL A 18 7.55 -4.98 11.41
C VAL A 18 7.59 -5.51 12.84
N ARG A 19 6.52 -6.20 13.29
CA ARG A 19 6.47 -6.83 14.62
C ARG A 19 7.65 -7.77 14.88
N LYS A 20 8.03 -8.57 13.88
CA LYS A 20 9.18 -9.50 13.99
C LYS A 20 10.49 -8.72 14.07
N MET A 21 10.69 -7.70 13.25
CA MET A 21 11.89 -6.86 13.28
C MET A 21 12.05 -6.10 14.60
N GLU A 22 10.95 -5.59 15.16
CA GLU A 22 10.93 -4.88 16.45
C GLU A 22 11.23 -5.80 17.64
N SER A 23 11.00 -7.12 17.52
CA SER A 23 11.31 -8.08 18.58
C SER A 23 12.82 -8.19 18.88
N GLY A 24 13.68 -7.75 17.95
CA GLY A 24 15.13 -7.67 18.14
C GLY A 24 15.85 -9.03 18.24
N ARG A 25 15.17 -10.15 17.97
CA ARG A 25 15.73 -11.52 18.09
C ARG A 25 16.10 -12.16 16.75
N LEU A 26 16.14 -11.39 15.67
CA LEU A 26 16.45 -11.88 14.33
C LEU A 26 17.96 -11.85 14.07
N PRO A 27 18.55 -12.94 13.55
CA PRO A 27 19.86 -12.91 12.92
C PRO A 27 19.92 -11.82 11.82
N LEU A 28 21.11 -11.27 11.58
CA LEU A 28 21.32 -10.19 10.61
C LEU A 28 20.80 -10.55 9.21
N ASP A 29 21.09 -11.77 8.74
CA ASP A 29 20.67 -12.24 7.42
C ASP A 29 19.15 -12.31 7.30
N ASP A 30 18.47 -12.78 8.35
CA ASP A 30 17.01 -12.84 8.40
C ASP A 30 16.40 -11.43 8.47
N ALA A 31 17.02 -10.51 9.22
CA ALA A 31 16.60 -9.12 9.30
C ALA A 31 16.70 -8.41 7.94
N LEU A 32 17.77 -8.67 7.17
CA LEU A 32 17.94 -8.15 5.82
C LEU A 32 16.87 -8.71 4.86
N SER A 33 16.60 -10.01 4.92
CA SER A 33 15.56 -10.64 4.11
C SER A 33 14.16 -10.09 4.43
N MET A 34 13.84 -9.94 5.72
CA MET A 34 12.60 -9.33 6.21
C MET A 34 12.47 -7.89 5.74
N PHE A 35 13.54 -7.10 5.82
CA PHE A 35 13.55 -5.71 5.35
C PHE A 35 13.27 -5.60 3.85
N GLU A 36 13.94 -6.39 3.01
CA GLU A 36 13.67 -6.41 1.57
C GLU A 36 12.22 -6.78 1.25
N LYS A 37 11.68 -7.76 1.98
CA LYS A 37 10.29 -8.19 1.81
C LYS A 37 9.32 -7.09 2.25
N GLY A 38 9.58 -6.44 3.39
CA GLY A 38 8.80 -5.30 3.87
C GLY A 38 8.79 -4.14 2.88
N MET A 39 9.94 -3.81 2.29
CA MET A 39 10.03 -2.78 1.24
C MET A 39 9.19 -3.10 0.01
N LYS A 40 9.21 -4.37 -0.45
CA LYS A 40 8.38 -4.82 -1.58
C LYS A 40 6.89 -4.72 -1.28
N LEU A 41 6.47 -5.13 -0.09
CA LEU A 41 5.08 -5.04 0.36
C LEU A 41 4.61 -3.59 0.50
N SER A 42 5.43 -2.73 1.11
CA SER A 42 5.15 -1.30 1.22
C SER A 42 4.92 -0.66 -0.15
N HIS A 43 5.82 -0.92 -1.11
CA HIS A 43 5.68 -0.43 -2.48
C HIS A 43 4.41 -0.95 -3.17
N LEU A 44 4.05 -2.22 -2.95
CA LEU A 44 2.83 -2.81 -3.49
C LEU A 44 1.58 -2.13 -2.92
N CYS A 45 1.54 -1.89 -1.61
CA CYS A 45 0.45 -1.18 -0.94
C CYS A 45 0.29 0.25 -1.48
N SER A 46 1.39 1.01 -1.58
CA SER A 46 1.37 2.36 -2.15
C SER A 46 0.81 2.36 -3.59
N LYS A 47 1.27 1.43 -4.43
CA LYS A 47 0.81 1.33 -5.82
C LYS A 47 -0.69 1.04 -5.93
N LYS A 48 -1.23 0.24 -5.01
CA LYS A 48 -2.67 -0.05 -4.96
C LYS A 48 -3.49 1.16 -4.52
N LEU A 49 -3.01 1.90 -3.53
CA LEU A 49 -3.65 3.13 -3.08
C LEU A 49 -3.66 4.18 -4.19
N GLU A 50 -2.54 4.35 -4.90
CA GLU A 50 -2.48 5.25 -6.08
C GLU A 50 -3.47 4.82 -7.17
N ALA A 51 -3.54 3.53 -7.50
CA ALA A 51 -4.51 3.03 -8.48
C ALA A 51 -5.97 3.26 -8.06
N ALA A 52 -6.28 3.08 -6.77
CA ALA A 52 -7.59 3.37 -6.21
C ALA A 52 -7.91 4.87 -6.29
N ARG A 53 -6.94 5.73 -5.94
CA ARG A 53 -7.05 7.18 -6.01
C ARG A 53 -7.32 7.66 -7.43
N SER A 54 -6.54 7.21 -8.42
CA SER A 54 -6.77 7.58 -9.82
C SER A 54 -8.15 7.13 -10.33
N LYS A 55 -8.66 5.98 -9.87
CA LYS A 55 -9.99 5.52 -10.25
C LYS A 55 -11.11 6.42 -9.70
N ILE A 56 -10.95 6.91 -8.47
CA ILE A 56 -11.88 7.88 -7.87
C ILE A 56 -11.85 9.20 -8.64
N GLU A 57 -10.66 9.71 -8.96
CA GLU A 57 -10.48 10.95 -9.75
C GLU A 57 -11.18 10.87 -11.13
N ILE A 58 -11.20 9.69 -11.77
CA ILE A 58 -11.91 9.46 -13.05
C ILE A 58 -13.44 9.39 -12.88
N LEU A 59 -13.95 8.90 -11.75
CA LEU A 59 -15.41 8.79 -11.53
C LEU A 59 -16.05 10.13 -11.17
N THR A 60 -15.34 10.98 -10.43
CA THR A 60 -15.77 12.35 -10.10
C THR A 60 -15.89 13.23 -11.37
N LYS A 61 -15.29 12.82 -12.49
CA LYS A 61 -15.30 13.50 -13.79
C LYS A 61 -16.65 13.48 -14.53
N ASN A 62 -17.65 12.71 -14.11
CA ASN A 62 -18.88 12.52 -14.89
C ASN A 62 -20.16 12.88 -14.12
N LYS A 63 -20.63 14.11 -14.33
CA LYS A 63 -22.07 14.48 -14.43
C LYS A 63 -22.32 15.85 -15.08
N ASP A 64 -21.36 16.79 -15.05
CA ASP A 64 -21.57 18.16 -15.60
C ASP A 64 -20.38 18.77 -16.40
N GLY A 65 -19.37 17.98 -16.79
CA GLY A 65 -18.39 18.38 -17.83
C GLY A 65 -17.28 19.36 -17.42
N GLU A 66 -17.21 19.84 -16.18
CA GLU A 66 -16.14 20.74 -15.72
C GLU A 66 -15.08 20.04 -14.85
N LEU A 67 -13.80 20.29 -15.16
CA LEU A 67 -12.63 19.72 -14.49
C LEU A 67 -12.25 20.56 -13.26
N LEU A 68 -12.70 20.17 -12.09
CA LEU A 68 -12.16 20.69 -10.83
C LEU A 68 -11.24 19.63 -10.22
N THR A 69 -9.93 19.87 -10.30
CA THR A 69 -8.96 19.08 -9.54
C THR A 69 -8.98 19.56 -8.10
N GLN A 70 -9.47 18.73 -7.18
CA GLN A 70 -9.16 18.89 -5.77
C GLN A 70 -8.31 17.70 -5.33
N PRO A 71 -7.15 17.94 -4.67
CA PRO A 71 -6.43 16.86 -4.02
C PRO A 71 -7.37 16.19 -3.02
N PHE A 72 -7.39 14.86 -3.00
CA PHE A 72 -8.05 14.11 -1.95
C PHE A 72 -7.29 14.36 -0.64
N CYS A 73 -7.71 15.38 0.09
CA CYS A 73 -7.25 15.61 1.45
C CYS A 73 -7.90 14.52 2.32
N VAL A 74 -7.08 13.56 2.77
CA VAL A 74 -7.43 12.76 3.95
C VAL A 74 -7.46 13.75 5.10
N ASN A 75 -8.65 14.18 5.49
CA ASN A 75 -8.82 14.91 6.73
C ASN A 75 -8.73 13.87 7.86
N GLU A 76 -7.76 14.07 8.77
CA GLU A 76 -7.66 13.36 10.05
C GLU A 76 -8.97 13.40 10.85
#